data_AF-A0A924DEP6-F1
#
_entry.id   AF-A0A924DEP6-F1
#
_cell.length_a   1.000
_cell.length_b   1.000
_cell.length_c   1.000
_cell.angle_alpha   90.00
_cell.angle_beta   90.00
_cell.angle_gamma   90.00
#
_symmetry.space_group_name_H-M   'P 1'
#
loop_
_entity.id
_entity.type
_entity.pdbx_description
1 polymer ?
#
loop_
_entity_poly.entity_id
_entity_poly.type
_entity_poly.pdbx_seq_one_letter_code
_entity_poly.pdbx_strand_id
1 'polypeptide(L)'
;EVITLTPSRARDKRLPKDTKGVIIQRIDPDSAVADNEELMEGLVIISVNDRDTPTLEAFRRVTEKYKSGDTLRLLCLLGSDRRIVTLSVE
;
A
#
# COMPACT_ATOMS: atom_id res chain seq x y z
N GLU A 1 -0.99 -7.52 -6.26
CA GLU A 1 -1.87 -8.11 -5.23
C GLU A 1 -1.58 -7.51 -3.84
N VAL A 2 -2.64 -7.16 -3.12
CA VAL A 2 -2.56 -6.63 -1.74
C VAL A 2 -3.45 -7.43 -0.80
N ILE A 3 -3.03 -7.57 0.45
CA ILE A 3 -3.79 -8.27 1.50
C ILE A 3 -3.81 -7.44 2.79
N THR A 4 -4.82 -7.66 3.64
CA THR A 4 -4.86 -7.02 4.97
C THR A 4 -3.64 -7.43 5.81
N LEU A 5 -2.97 -6.46 6.42
CA LEU A 5 -1.88 -6.71 7.35
C LEU A 5 -2.41 -7.37 8.63
N THR A 6 -1.87 -8.54 8.96
CA THR A 6 -2.16 -9.23 10.23
C THR A 6 -1.13 -8.85 11.29
N PRO A 7 -1.47 -8.93 12.60
CA PRO A 7 -0.51 -8.67 13.67
C PRO A 7 0.75 -9.55 13.62
N SER A 8 0.63 -10.80 13.13
CA SER A 8 1.78 -11.68 12.92
C SER A 8 2.74 -11.13 11.87
N ARG A 9 2.23 -10.80 10.67
CA ARG A 9 3.03 -10.24 9.57
C ARG A 9 3.65 -8.89 9.91
N ALA A 10 2.95 -8.08 10.71
CA ALA A 10 3.47 -6.79 11.17
C ALA A 10 4.73 -6.95 12.03
N ARG A 11 4.73 -7.95 12.93
CA ARG A 11 5.89 -8.28 13.77
C ARG A 11 7.07 -8.78 12.94
N ASP A 12 6.82 -9.68 11.99
CA ASP A 12 7.87 -10.23 11.11
C ASP A 12 8.58 -9.13 10.33
N LYS A 13 7.85 -8.06 10.01
CA LYS A 13 8.33 -6.90 9.26
C LYS A 13 8.83 -5.77 10.12
N ARG A 14 8.93 -5.95 11.45
CA ARG A 14 9.40 -4.93 12.41
C ARG A 14 8.63 -3.60 12.29
N LEU A 15 7.33 -3.70 12.01
CA LEU A 15 6.43 -2.55 11.99
C LEU A 15 6.06 -2.16 13.43
N PRO A 16 5.65 -0.90 13.67
CA PRO A 16 4.99 -0.51 14.91
C PRO A 16 3.83 -1.44 15.27
N LYS A 17 3.62 -1.71 16.57
CA LYS A 17 2.66 -2.71 17.07
C LYS A 17 1.22 -2.46 16.61
N ASP A 18 0.85 -1.21 16.43
CA ASP A 18 -0.51 -0.79 16.08
C ASP A 18 -0.68 -0.44 14.60
N THR A 19 0.32 -0.77 13.76
CA THR A 19 0.22 -0.54 12.32
C THR A 19 -0.93 -1.34 11.73
N LYS A 20 -1.87 -0.63 11.12
CA LYS A 20 -2.96 -1.19 10.32
C LYS A 20 -2.79 -0.71 8.89
N GLY A 21 -3.07 -1.60 7.94
CA GLY A 21 -2.78 -1.33 6.55
C GLY A 21 -3.05 -2.52 5.65
N VAL A 22 -2.73 -2.35 4.39
CA VAL A 22 -2.60 -3.45 3.44
C VAL A 22 -1.14 -3.63 3.06
N ILE A 23 -0.71 -4.87 2.87
CA ILE A 23 0.63 -5.20 2.43
C ILE A 23 0.64 -5.59 0.97
N ILE A 24 1.62 -5.08 0.23
CA ILE A 24 1.90 -5.52 -1.14
C ILE A 24 2.49 -6.93 -1.05
N GLN A 25 1.70 -7.93 -1.42
CA GLN A 25 2.16 -9.31 -1.41
C GLN A 25 2.92 -9.66 -2.69
N ARG A 26 2.44 -9.12 -3.82
CA ARG A 26 2.97 -9.39 -5.14
C ARG A 26 2.77 -8.19 -6.05
N ILE A 27 3.73 -7.88 -6.90
CA ILE A 27 3.54 -6.94 -8.01
C ILE A 27 3.40 -7.76 -9.30
N ASP A 28 2.43 -7.38 -10.12
CA ASP A 28 2.25 -7.99 -11.44
C ASP A 28 3.30 -7.39 -12.38
N PRO A 29 4.21 -8.19 -12.97
CA PRO A 29 5.26 -7.67 -13.85
C PRO A 29 4.74 -6.96 -15.10
N ASP A 30 3.50 -7.25 -15.52
CA ASP A 30 2.88 -6.63 -16.69
C ASP A 30 2.05 -5.37 -16.33
N SER A 31 2.07 -4.95 -15.05
CA SER A 31 1.34 -3.76 -14.59
C SER A 31 2.22 -2.51 -14.57
N ALA A 32 1.60 -1.33 -14.73
CA ALA A 32 2.25 -0.02 -14.59
C ALA A 32 3.03 0.18 -13.28
N VAL A 33 2.64 -0.57 -12.24
CA VAL A 33 3.26 -0.54 -10.92
C VAL A 33 4.64 -1.22 -10.92
N ALA A 34 4.90 -2.13 -11.87
CA ALA A 34 6.15 -2.90 -11.95
C ALA A 34 7.38 -2.01 -12.16
N ASP A 35 7.23 -0.91 -12.90
CA ASP A 35 8.31 0.02 -13.22
C ASP A 35 8.55 1.07 -12.11
N ASN A 36 7.75 1.05 -11.03
CA ASN A 36 7.89 1.99 -9.93
C ASN A 36 8.86 1.44 -8.87
N GLU A 37 10.10 1.95 -8.87
CA GLU A 37 11.16 1.55 -7.92
C GLU A 37 10.81 1.82 -6.44
N GLU A 38 9.85 2.70 -6.16
CA GLU A 38 9.39 2.99 -4.80
C GLU A 38 8.34 1.97 -4.30
N LEU A 39 7.73 1.20 -5.20
CA LEU A 39 6.76 0.15 -4.89
C LEU A 39 7.43 -1.23 -4.95
N MET A 40 7.33 -1.96 -3.84
CA MET A 40 7.94 -3.28 -3.73
C MET A 40 7.13 -4.20 -2.85
N GLU A 41 7.32 -5.51 -3.04
CA GLU A 41 6.73 -6.52 -2.18
C GLU A 41 7.17 -6.33 -0.72
N GLY A 42 6.21 -6.48 0.18
CA GLY A 42 6.43 -6.31 1.61
C GLY A 42 6.25 -4.88 2.13
N LEU A 43 6.10 -3.90 1.25
CA LEU A 43 5.71 -2.53 1.60
C LEU A 43 4.28 -2.52 2.13
N VAL A 44 4.02 -1.72 3.16
CA VAL A 44 2.70 -1.63 3.80
C VAL A 44 2.08 -0.28 3.54
N ILE A 45 0.95 -0.25 2.84
CA ILE A 45 0.17 0.95 2.56
C ILE A 45 -0.77 1.18 3.75
N ILE A 46 -0.64 2.35 4.39
CA ILE A 46 -1.46 2.73 5.56
C ILE A 46 -2.49 3.81 5.22
N SER A 47 -2.26 4.59 4.16
CA SER A 47 -3.22 5.59 3.67
C SER A 47 -3.07 5.82 2.16
N VAL A 48 -4.18 6.19 1.51
CA VAL A 48 -4.25 6.59 0.10
C VAL A 48 -4.97 7.94 0.01
N ASN A 49 -4.29 8.97 -0.50
CA ASN A 49 -4.80 10.35 -0.58
C ASN A 49 -5.42 10.82 0.76
N ASP A 50 -4.65 10.64 1.83
CA ASP A 50 -4.98 11.01 3.21
C ASP A 50 -6.22 10.31 3.79
N ARG A 51 -6.59 9.15 3.21
CA ARG A 51 -7.61 8.25 3.76
C ARG A 51 -6.97 6.96 4.25
N ASP A 52 -7.20 6.64 5.51
CA ASP A 52 -6.68 5.42 6.14
C ASP A 52 -7.21 4.15 5.46
N THR A 53 -6.32 3.17 5.30
CA THR A 53 -6.63 1.88 4.68
C THR A 53 -6.32 0.71 5.62
N PRO A 54 -6.99 0.61 6.79
CA PRO A 54 -6.66 -0.39 7.81
C PRO A 54 -6.94 -1.84 7.39
N THR A 55 -7.72 -2.04 6.33
CA THR A 55 -8.13 -3.35 5.79
C THR A 55 -8.13 -3.32 4.27
N LEU A 56 -8.12 -4.52 3.65
CA LEU A 56 -8.30 -4.68 2.21
C LEU A 56 -9.60 -4.06 1.70
N GLU A 57 -10.68 -4.16 2.47
CA GLU A 57 -11.97 -3.57 2.10
C GLU A 57 -11.89 -2.03 2.11
N ALA A 58 -11.28 -1.43 3.13
CA ALA A 58 -11.08 0.01 3.20
C ALA A 58 -10.19 0.51 2.06
N PHE A 59 -9.10 -0.21 1.76
CA PHE A 59 -8.25 0.07 0.61
C PHE A 59 -9.06 0.07 -0.69
N ARG A 60 -9.83 -0.99 -0.96
CA ARG A 60 -10.67 -1.09 -2.17
C ARG A 60 -11.68 0.04 -2.28
N ARG A 61 -12.39 0.38 -1.19
CA ARG A 61 -13.36 1.49 -1.13
C ARG A 61 -12.72 2.85 -1.40
N VAL A 62 -11.44 3.02 -1.05
CA VAL A 62 -10.72 4.25 -1.35
C VAL A 62 -10.27 4.25 -2.81
N THR A 63 -9.67 3.16 -3.29
CA THR A 63 -9.09 3.08 -4.64
C THR A 63 -10.14 3.05 -5.75
N GLU A 64 -11.32 2.46 -5.54
CA GLU A 64 -12.39 2.35 -6.55
C GLU A 64 -12.95 3.71 -7.01
N LYS A 65 -12.66 4.78 -6.26
CA LYS A 65 -13.13 6.14 -6.58
C LYS A 65 -12.26 6.84 -7.61
N TYR A 66 -11.05 6.35 -7.82
CA TYR A 66 -10.08 6.93 -8.74
C TYR A 66 -10.14 6.22 -10.09
N LYS A 67 -9.88 6.97 -11.15
CA LYS A 67 -9.96 6.53 -12.53
C LYS A 67 -8.60 6.65 -13.21
N SER A 68 -8.48 6.01 -14.37
CA SER A 68 -7.33 6.21 -15.27
C SER A 68 -7.05 7.71 -15.46
N GLY A 69 -5.79 8.09 -15.29
CA GLY A 69 -5.31 9.48 -15.28
C GLY A 69 -5.24 10.13 -13.89
N ASP A 70 -5.86 9.58 -12.86
CA ASP A 70 -5.74 10.11 -11.49
C ASP A 70 -4.38 9.74 -10.88
N THR A 71 -3.93 10.57 -9.93
CA THR A 71 -2.72 10.30 -9.15
C THR A 71 -3.07 9.94 -7.70
N LEU A 72 -2.53 8.83 -7.23
CA LEU A 72 -2.63 8.35 -5.86
C LEU A 72 -1.35 8.69 -5.09
N ARG A 73 -1.51 9.35 -3.96
CA ARG A 73 -0.47 9.54 -2.94
C ARG A 73 -0.62 8.46 -1.87
N LEU A 74 0.28 7.50 -1.88
CA LEU A 74 0.31 6.38 -0.95
C LEU A 74 1.22 6.74 0.23
N LEU A 75 0.73 6.65 1.45
CA LEU A 75 1.56 6.67 2.64
C LEU A 75 1.90 5.23 3.02
N CYS A 76 3.18 4.92 3.04
CA CYS A 76 3.68 3.55 3.14
C CYS A 76 4.70 3.39 4.27
N LEU A 77 4.84 2.16 4.76
CA LEU A 77 5.84 1.75 5.74
C LEU A 77 6.71 0.60 5.22
N LEU A 78 8.00 0.71 5.49
CA LEU A 78 8.99 -0.36 5.33
C LEU A 78 9.76 -0.50 6.65
N GLY A 79 9.36 -1.47 7.48
CA GLY A 79 9.82 -1.53 8.86
C GLY A 79 9.32 -0.32 9.66
N SER A 80 10.24 0.49 10.18
CA SER A 80 9.93 1.74 10.89
C SER A 80 10.02 2.99 9.99
N ASP A 81 10.49 2.83 8.75
CA ASP A 81 10.63 3.93 7.80
C ASP A 81 9.28 4.26 7.15
N ARG A 82 8.97 5.55 7.00
CA ARG A 82 7.72 6.05 6.45
C ARG A 82 7.98 6.82 5.18
N ARG A 83 7.34 6.39 4.09
CA ARG A 83 7.54 6.94 2.76
C ARG A 83 6.23 7.36 2.13
N ILE A 84 6.31 8.35 1.27
CA ILE A 84 5.20 8.74 0.40
C ILE A 84 5.57 8.27 -0.99
N VAL A 85 4.71 7.48 -1.61
CA VAL A 85 4.89 7.00 -2.98
C VAL A 85 3.76 7.53 -3.83
N THR A 86 4.09 8.01 -5.02
CA THR A 86 3.10 8.54 -5.96
C THR A 86 2.87 7.51 -7.06
N LEU A 87 1.60 7.21 -7.34
CA LEU A 87 1.20 6.23 -8.35
C LEU A 87 0.14 6.84 -9.26
N SER A 88 0.40 6.85 -10.57
CA SER A 88 -0.62 7.18 -11.56
C SER A 88 -1.50 5.96 -11.81
N VAL A 89 -2.81 6.16 -11.84
CA VAL A 89 -3.78 5.13 -12.25
C VAL A 89 -3.80 5.11 -13.77
N GLU A 90 -3.62 3.94 -14.36
CA GLU A 90 -3.74 3.71 -15.81
C GLU A 90 -5.03 2.98 -16.18
#